data_AF-A0AAT9RQF9-F1
#
_entry.id   AF-A0AAT9RQF9-F1
#
_cell.length_a   1.000
_cell.length_b   1.000
_cell.length_c   1.000
_cell.angle_alpha   90.00
_cell.angle_beta   90.00
_cell.angle_gamma   90.00
#
_symmetry.space_group_name_H-M   'P 1'
#
loop_
_entity.id
_entity.type
_entity.pdbx_description
1 polymer ?
#
loop_
_entity_poly.entity_id
_entity_poly.type
_entity_poly.pdbx_seq_one_letter_code
_entity_poly.pdbx_strand_id
1 'polypeptide(L)'
;MTQQGVRWTAEQVLALAPDATSRKAGSKLGAAGPWSEAGTSDEGTVWGLCRGSGSKPYQTVIDVADSTGPAYKCSCPSRKFPCKHALGLLLLWAGGDAAVPPGQAPDWAEQWLAGRRSRAAERTTRTDAASGATSADPEAARRRAERRADRITAGATELEQRLTDLLRGGLAAAEQAGYGLWEETAARMVDAQAPGLAARVRELGAIPGSGPGWPVRLLEECALLHLLDRGWLRREQLPDGLAATVRSRVGLPGSPDGPPVRDRWLALAQYDTSDSRLTTRRIWLHGAESGRTALLLSYGAAGRAPELSLPVGLAFEAEVSAYPGAGQLRAALGERFTAPEPTALRPPGLTSAEAAARYGEALRDDPWLDAYPVTLARVLPIPDGDSWQLADADSDLALPITPAARSRPGLWRLVALSGGTPVTVFGECGHRGFTPLTAWAEGTEETSVAAGQAAALC
;
A
#
# COMPACT_ATOMS: atom_id res chain seq x y z
N MET A 1 -13.59 0.70 -33.11
CA MET A 1 -12.73 1.79 -32.61
C MET A 1 -11.66 1.14 -31.77
N THR A 2 -10.43 1.14 -32.28
CA THR A 2 -9.28 0.46 -31.70
C THR A 2 -8.92 1.06 -30.34
N GLN A 3 -8.89 0.23 -29.30
CA GLN A 3 -8.36 0.57 -27.99
C GLN A 3 -6.84 0.82 -28.13
N GLN A 4 -6.45 2.02 -28.53
CA GLN A 4 -5.09 2.49 -28.27
C GLN A 4 -4.99 2.74 -26.77
N GLY A 5 -4.57 1.73 -26.02
CA GLY A 5 -4.31 1.85 -24.58
C GLY A 5 -3.36 3.02 -24.34
N VAL A 6 -3.82 4.01 -23.56
CA VAL A 6 -3.03 5.21 -23.28
C VAL A 6 -1.77 4.79 -22.51
N ARG A 7 -0.61 5.17 -23.06
CA ARG A 7 0.72 4.83 -22.53
C ARG A 7 0.91 5.38 -21.12
N TRP A 8 1.68 4.66 -20.31
CA TRP A 8 2.03 5.12 -18.97
C TRP A 8 3.01 6.29 -19.02
N THR A 9 2.94 7.15 -18.01
CA THR A 9 3.93 8.23 -17.85
C THR A 9 5.25 7.64 -17.35
N ALA A 10 6.37 8.34 -17.62
CA ALA A 10 7.68 7.93 -17.10
C ALA A 10 7.66 7.79 -15.57
N GLU A 11 6.92 8.65 -14.88
CA GLU A 11 6.73 8.59 -13.44
C GLU A 11 6.01 7.31 -12.99
N GLN A 12 4.88 6.96 -13.63
CA GLN A 12 4.15 5.72 -13.33
C GLN A 12 5.06 4.49 -13.46
N VAL A 13 5.96 4.49 -14.45
CA VAL A 13 6.97 3.44 -14.60
C VAL A 13 7.99 3.45 -13.47
N LEU A 14 8.50 4.62 -13.08
CA LEU A 14 9.52 4.75 -12.02
C LEU A 14 8.98 4.40 -10.62
N ALA A 15 7.66 4.49 -10.42
CA ALA A 15 6.97 4.05 -9.21
C ALA A 15 6.98 2.52 -9.04
N LEU A 16 7.22 1.76 -10.13
CA LEU A 16 7.34 0.29 -10.09
C LEU A 16 8.73 -0.18 -9.62
N ALA A 17 9.71 0.72 -9.53
CA ALA A 17 11.09 0.35 -9.25
C ALA A 17 11.24 -0.23 -7.83
N PRO A 18 11.86 -1.40 -7.66
CA PRO A 18 11.98 -2.06 -6.35
C PRO A 18 12.93 -1.32 -5.39
N ASP A 19 13.81 -0.47 -5.91
CA ASP A 19 14.68 0.41 -5.13
C ASP A 19 15.24 1.57 -5.99
N ALA A 20 15.82 2.57 -5.31
CA ALA A 20 16.41 3.75 -5.96
C ALA A 20 17.56 3.41 -6.93
N THR A 21 18.31 2.33 -6.68
CA THR A 21 19.42 1.91 -7.56
C THR A 21 18.89 1.36 -8.87
N SER A 22 17.83 0.55 -8.80
CA SER A 22 17.13 -0.02 -9.95
C SER A 22 16.43 1.08 -10.76
N ARG A 23 15.81 2.06 -10.07
CA ARG A 23 15.22 3.27 -10.68
C ARG A 23 16.25 4.03 -11.52
N LYS A 24 17.42 4.35 -10.94
CA LYS A 24 18.50 5.07 -11.63
C LYS A 24 19.08 4.26 -12.79
N ALA A 25 19.28 2.96 -12.61
CA ALA A 25 19.83 2.09 -13.65
C ALA A 25 18.85 1.88 -14.81
N GLY A 26 17.55 1.73 -14.52
CA GLY A 26 16.49 1.61 -15.53
C GLY A 26 16.32 2.90 -16.34
N SER A 27 16.40 4.06 -15.69
CA SER A 27 16.33 5.37 -16.36
C SER A 27 17.38 5.53 -17.46
N LYS A 28 18.60 5.01 -17.24
CA LYS A 28 19.68 5.03 -18.25
C LYS A 28 19.38 4.15 -19.47
N LEU A 29 18.46 3.20 -19.34
CA LEU A 29 18.02 2.31 -20.42
C LEU A 29 16.72 2.79 -21.07
N GLY A 30 16.12 3.90 -20.63
CA GLY A 30 14.87 4.45 -21.19
C GLY A 30 15.03 5.22 -22.51
N ALA A 31 16.14 5.02 -23.23
CA ALA A 31 16.40 5.64 -24.53
C ALA A 31 16.51 4.55 -25.61
N ALA A 32 16.27 4.86 -26.89
CA ALA A 32 16.20 3.83 -27.94
C ALA A 32 17.54 3.10 -28.21
N GLY A 33 18.69 3.75 -28.00
CA GLY A 33 20.00 3.21 -28.40
C GLY A 33 20.37 1.81 -27.88
N PRO A 34 20.11 1.45 -26.60
CA PRO A 34 20.37 0.11 -26.09
C PRO A 34 19.40 -0.97 -26.58
N TRP A 35 18.33 -0.63 -27.29
CA TRP A 35 17.25 -1.54 -27.66
C TRP A 35 17.23 -1.84 -29.15
N SER A 36 16.97 -3.11 -29.47
CA SER A 36 16.65 -3.57 -30.82
C SER A 36 15.42 -4.46 -30.79
N GLU A 37 14.74 -4.60 -31.93
CA GLU A 37 13.53 -5.44 -32.07
C GLU A 37 12.49 -5.15 -30.98
N ALA A 38 12.35 -3.87 -30.61
CA ALA A 38 11.33 -3.44 -29.67
C ALA A 38 9.97 -3.34 -30.36
N GLY A 39 8.91 -3.70 -29.65
CA GLY A 39 7.55 -3.58 -30.17
C GLY A 39 6.50 -3.71 -29.07
N THR A 40 5.27 -3.37 -29.44
CA THR A 40 4.09 -3.47 -28.58
C THR A 40 2.95 -4.16 -29.31
N SER A 41 2.10 -4.91 -28.61
CA SER A 41 0.85 -5.42 -29.14
C SER A 41 -0.32 -4.56 -28.67
N ASP A 42 -1.45 -4.67 -29.36
CA ASP A 42 -2.72 -4.04 -28.95
C ASP A 42 -3.23 -4.62 -27.62
N GLU A 43 -2.86 -5.86 -27.29
CA GLU A 43 -3.22 -6.54 -26.05
C GLU A 43 -2.39 -6.09 -24.83
N GLY A 44 -1.51 -5.08 -24.98
CA GLY A 44 -0.70 -4.56 -23.87
C GLY A 44 0.55 -5.39 -23.57
N THR A 45 1.08 -6.14 -24.53
CA THR A 45 2.42 -6.74 -24.40
C THR A 45 3.47 -5.80 -24.97
N VAL A 46 4.56 -5.59 -24.24
CA VAL A 46 5.74 -4.82 -24.69
C VAL A 46 6.97 -5.73 -24.66
N TRP A 47 7.77 -5.73 -25.72
CA TRP A 47 9.00 -6.53 -25.80
C TRP A 47 10.17 -5.72 -26.37
N GLY A 48 11.37 -6.23 -26.14
CA GLY A 48 12.58 -5.72 -26.77
C GLY A 48 13.84 -6.50 -26.38
N LEU A 49 14.87 -6.35 -27.19
CA LEU A 49 16.21 -6.91 -26.95
C LEU A 49 17.13 -5.80 -26.44
N CYS A 50 17.54 -5.88 -25.17
CA CYS A 50 18.47 -4.90 -24.60
C CYS A 50 19.92 -5.37 -24.79
N ARG A 51 20.78 -4.54 -25.38
CA ARG A 51 22.22 -4.79 -25.48
C ARG A 51 22.82 -4.89 -24.07
N GLY A 52 23.40 -6.04 -23.76
CA GLY A 52 24.08 -6.32 -22.49
C GLY A 52 25.59 -6.33 -22.63
N SER A 53 26.28 -6.69 -21.55
CA SER A 53 27.73 -6.93 -21.53
C SER A 53 28.14 -8.27 -22.16
N GLY A 54 27.18 -9.15 -22.47
CA GLY A 54 27.39 -10.43 -23.12
C GLY A 54 27.17 -10.40 -24.64
N SER A 55 27.43 -11.52 -25.30
CA SER A 55 27.27 -11.68 -26.76
C SER A 55 25.82 -11.77 -27.22
N LYS A 56 24.89 -12.15 -26.34
CA LYS A 56 23.45 -12.20 -26.62
C LYS A 56 22.73 -11.04 -25.91
N PRO A 57 21.86 -10.28 -26.59
CA PRO A 57 21.05 -9.26 -25.94
C PRO A 57 20.05 -9.90 -24.97
N TYR A 58 19.67 -9.15 -23.93
CA TYR A 58 18.68 -9.60 -22.97
C TYR A 58 17.27 -9.46 -23.54
N GLN A 59 16.61 -10.60 -23.75
CA GLN A 59 15.19 -10.66 -24.08
C GLN A 59 14.39 -10.15 -22.89
N THR A 60 13.59 -9.11 -23.12
CA THR A 60 12.73 -8.50 -22.10
C THR A 60 11.33 -8.42 -22.66
N VAL A 61 10.37 -9.00 -21.95
CA VAL A 61 8.93 -8.95 -22.27
C VAL A 61 8.16 -8.57 -21.02
N ILE A 62 7.12 -7.76 -21.24
CA ILE A 62 6.29 -7.17 -20.21
C ILE A 62 4.84 -7.29 -20.67
N ASP A 63 3.98 -7.77 -19.80
CA ASP A 63 2.54 -7.76 -20.00
C ASP A 63 1.97 -6.69 -19.06
N VAL A 64 1.55 -5.55 -19.61
CA VAL A 64 1.02 -4.43 -18.81
C VAL A 64 -0.46 -4.59 -18.46
N ALA A 65 -1.16 -5.52 -19.11
CA ALA A 65 -2.60 -5.74 -18.95
C ALA A 65 -2.94 -6.78 -17.88
N ASP A 66 -1.94 -7.53 -17.38
CA ASP A 66 -2.15 -8.63 -16.43
C ASP A 66 -3.00 -8.25 -15.19
N SER A 67 -3.85 -9.19 -14.76
CA SER A 67 -4.83 -9.03 -13.67
C SER A 67 -4.21 -8.86 -12.28
N THR A 68 -2.93 -9.16 -12.10
CA THR A 68 -2.19 -8.88 -10.85
C THR A 68 -1.30 -7.64 -10.95
N GLY A 69 -1.37 -6.90 -12.05
CA GLY A 69 -0.45 -5.80 -12.35
C GLY A 69 0.62 -6.24 -13.34
N PRO A 70 1.48 -5.32 -13.82
CA PRO A 70 2.43 -5.62 -14.87
C PRO A 70 3.31 -6.83 -14.55
N ALA A 71 3.35 -7.78 -15.46
CA ALA A 71 4.20 -8.95 -15.35
C ALA A 71 5.49 -8.76 -16.15
N TYR A 72 6.59 -9.29 -15.65
CA TYR A 72 7.91 -9.11 -16.26
C TYR A 72 8.62 -10.43 -16.48
N LYS A 73 9.29 -10.58 -17.63
CA LYS A 73 10.34 -11.57 -17.83
C LYS A 73 11.52 -10.94 -18.53
N CYS A 74 12.70 -11.10 -17.95
CA CYS A 74 13.95 -10.71 -18.57
C CYS A 74 14.97 -11.84 -18.42
N SER A 75 15.76 -12.11 -19.45
CA SER A 75 16.83 -13.14 -19.42
C SER A 75 18.10 -12.70 -18.66
N CYS A 76 18.10 -11.52 -18.04
CA CYS A 76 19.25 -11.04 -17.25
C CYS A 76 19.36 -11.75 -15.88
N PRO A 77 20.57 -11.85 -15.29
CA PRO A 77 20.79 -12.57 -14.02
C PRO A 77 20.30 -11.84 -12.77
N SER A 78 19.58 -10.72 -12.92
CA SER A 78 19.10 -9.93 -11.77
C SER A 78 18.01 -10.69 -11.01
N ARG A 79 18.07 -10.63 -9.67
CA ARG A 79 17.00 -11.14 -8.80
C ARG A 79 15.97 -10.07 -8.40
N LYS A 80 16.10 -8.85 -8.94
CA LYS A 80 15.18 -7.73 -8.68
C LYS A 80 14.14 -7.68 -9.79
N PHE A 81 12.87 -7.60 -9.42
CA PHE A 81 11.74 -7.56 -10.35
C PHE A 81 10.81 -6.40 -9.98
N PRO A 82 10.50 -5.47 -10.91
CA PRO A 82 11.10 -5.33 -12.24
C PRO A 82 12.62 -5.03 -12.20
N CYS A 83 13.38 -5.63 -13.11
CA CYS A 83 14.81 -5.35 -13.23
C CYS A 83 15.04 -4.04 -14.01
N LYS A 84 16.30 -3.55 -14.05
CA LYS A 84 16.64 -2.33 -14.82
C LYS A 84 16.23 -2.41 -16.30
N HIS A 85 16.26 -3.58 -16.93
CA HIS A 85 15.87 -3.74 -18.33
C HIS A 85 14.35 -3.65 -18.49
N ALA A 86 13.57 -4.26 -17.59
CA ALA A 86 12.12 -4.13 -17.60
C ALA A 86 11.68 -2.68 -17.38
N LEU A 87 12.30 -1.98 -16.41
CA LEU A 87 12.06 -0.55 -16.19
C LEU A 87 12.47 0.29 -17.42
N GLY A 88 13.63 -0.01 -18.03
CA GLY A 88 14.10 0.68 -19.24
C GLY A 88 13.15 0.50 -20.43
N LEU A 89 12.64 -0.71 -20.66
CA LEU A 89 11.70 -0.99 -21.75
C LEU A 89 10.37 -0.26 -21.53
N LEU A 90 9.84 -0.26 -20.30
CA LEU A 90 8.64 0.51 -19.99
C LEU A 90 8.85 2.02 -20.14
N LEU A 91 10.03 2.54 -19.78
CA LEU A 91 10.35 3.95 -20.00
C LEU A 91 10.46 4.29 -21.49
N LEU A 92 11.03 3.38 -22.28
CA LEU A 92 11.09 3.52 -23.73
C LEU A 92 9.67 3.54 -24.33
N TRP A 93 8.81 2.64 -23.86
CA TRP A 93 7.40 2.60 -24.24
C TRP A 93 6.65 3.85 -23.75
N ALA A 94 6.90 4.36 -22.55
CA ALA A 94 6.34 5.63 -22.09
C ALA A 94 6.75 6.83 -22.98
N GLY A 95 7.91 6.74 -23.65
CA GLY A 95 8.49 7.80 -24.48
C GLY A 95 7.89 7.97 -25.89
N GLY A 96 7.03 7.05 -26.35
CA GLY A 96 6.29 7.21 -27.62
C GLY A 96 6.54 6.13 -28.70
N ASP A 97 5.66 6.06 -29.70
CA ASP A 97 5.54 4.93 -30.65
C ASP A 97 6.78 4.70 -31.51
N ALA A 98 7.53 5.76 -31.82
CA ALA A 98 8.70 5.67 -32.70
C ALA A 98 9.77 4.69 -32.19
N ALA A 99 9.86 4.48 -30.88
CA ALA A 99 10.84 3.59 -30.28
C ALA A 99 10.30 2.17 -30.00
N VAL A 100 8.98 2.00 -29.96
CA VAL A 100 8.30 0.73 -29.64
C VAL A 100 7.05 0.62 -30.53
N PRO A 101 7.22 0.33 -31.83
CA PRO A 101 6.11 0.30 -32.77
C PRO A 101 5.13 -0.85 -32.51
N PRO A 102 3.86 -0.71 -32.90
CA PRO A 102 2.93 -1.83 -32.94
C PRO A 102 3.45 -2.97 -33.83
N GLY A 103 3.32 -4.22 -33.38
CA GLY A 103 3.77 -5.38 -34.14
C GLY A 103 3.25 -6.70 -33.59
N GLN A 104 3.65 -7.80 -34.26
CA GLN A 104 3.42 -9.14 -33.74
C GLN A 104 4.53 -9.49 -32.73
N ALA A 105 4.13 -10.04 -31.59
CA ALA A 105 5.08 -10.47 -30.57
C ALA A 105 5.96 -11.62 -31.13
N PRO A 106 7.28 -11.63 -30.87
CA PRO A 106 8.14 -12.71 -31.31
C PRO A 106 7.84 -14.01 -30.52
N ASP A 107 8.17 -15.17 -31.08
CA ASP A 107 7.86 -16.50 -30.53
C ASP A 107 8.22 -16.64 -29.04
N TRP A 108 9.37 -16.11 -28.62
CA TRP A 108 9.83 -16.20 -27.23
C TRP A 108 8.98 -15.39 -26.25
N ALA A 109 8.33 -14.32 -26.72
CA ALA A 109 7.38 -13.51 -25.97
C ALA A 109 6.00 -14.20 -25.94
N GLU A 110 5.53 -14.69 -27.09
CA GLU A 110 4.25 -15.43 -27.18
C GLU A 110 4.26 -16.70 -26.32
N GLN A 111 5.33 -17.49 -26.36
CA GLN A 111 5.49 -18.69 -25.52
C GLN A 111 5.42 -18.34 -24.03
N TRP A 112 5.97 -17.19 -23.63
CA TRP A 112 5.90 -16.76 -22.24
C TRP A 112 4.48 -16.36 -21.84
N LEU A 113 3.76 -15.62 -22.69
CA LEU A 113 2.36 -15.23 -22.47
C LEU A 113 1.44 -16.46 -22.41
N ALA A 114 1.60 -17.41 -23.34
CA ALA A 114 0.83 -18.65 -23.35
C ALA A 114 1.03 -19.45 -22.06
N GLY A 115 2.28 -19.58 -21.59
CA GLY A 115 2.59 -20.22 -20.31
C GLY A 115 2.03 -19.46 -19.10
N ARG A 116 1.86 -18.13 -19.18
CA ARG A 116 1.15 -17.36 -18.12
C ARG A 116 -0.35 -17.63 -18.15
N ARG A 117 -1.00 -17.56 -19.32
CA ARG A 117 -2.44 -17.83 -19.47
C ARG A 117 -2.82 -19.22 -18.96
N SER A 118 -2.04 -20.23 -19.29
CA SER A 118 -2.22 -21.60 -18.77
C SER A 118 -2.09 -21.67 -17.24
N ARG A 119 -1.05 -21.07 -16.64
CA ARG A 119 -0.88 -21.04 -15.18
C ARG A 119 -1.96 -20.23 -14.46
N ALA A 120 -2.46 -19.16 -15.07
CA ALA A 120 -3.58 -18.38 -14.54
C ALA A 120 -4.86 -19.24 -14.50
N ALA A 121 -5.18 -19.95 -15.59
CA ALA A 121 -6.31 -20.86 -15.65
C ALA A 121 -6.20 -22.03 -14.64
N GLU A 122 -5.00 -22.60 -14.46
CA GLU A 122 -4.71 -23.62 -13.43
C GLU A 122 -4.83 -23.07 -12.01
N ARG A 123 -4.49 -21.79 -11.80
CA ARG A 123 -4.62 -21.15 -10.50
C ARG A 123 -6.09 -20.91 -10.17
N THR A 124 -6.88 -20.40 -11.10
CA THR A 124 -8.34 -20.20 -10.95
C THR A 124 -9.05 -21.51 -10.63
N THR A 125 -8.80 -22.57 -11.41
CA THR A 125 -9.38 -23.90 -11.16
C THR A 125 -8.97 -24.50 -9.81
N ARG A 126 -7.73 -24.27 -9.33
CA ARG A 126 -7.34 -24.69 -7.97
C ARG A 126 -7.98 -23.85 -6.87
N THR A 127 -8.17 -22.54 -7.06
CA THR A 127 -8.91 -21.71 -6.10
C THR A 127 -10.36 -22.16 -6.03
N ASP A 128 -11.02 -22.39 -7.17
CA ASP A 128 -12.41 -22.86 -7.23
C ASP A 128 -12.56 -24.24 -6.59
N ALA A 129 -11.60 -25.14 -6.86
CA ALA A 129 -11.54 -26.45 -6.22
C ALA A 129 -11.20 -26.36 -4.72
N ALA A 130 -10.39 -25.41 -4.27
CA ALA A 130 -10.09 -25.21 -2.84
C ALA A 130 -11.29 -24.59 -2.07
N SER A 131 -12.04 -23.69 -2.70
CA SER A 131 -13.32 -23.21 -2.17
C SER A 131 -14.39 -24.30 -2.17
N GLY A 132 -14.34 -25.26 -3.10
CA GLY A 132 -15.22 -26.43 -3.12
C GLY A 132 -14.77 -27.60 -2.21
N ALA A 133 -13.49 -27.71 -1.90
CA ALA A 133 -12.90 -28.86 -1.18
C ALA A 133 -12.53 -28.60 0.28
N THR A 134 -12.84 -27.42 0.84
CA THR A 134 -12.65 -27.20 2.28
C THR A 134 -13.91 -27.57 3.06
N SER A 135 -14.33 -28.83 2.99
CA SER A 135 -15.11 -29.42 4.09
C SER A 135 -14.16 -29.82 5.22
N ALA A 136 -13.40 -28.85 5.74
CA ALA A 136 -12.79 -29.02 7.04
C ALA A 136 -13.95 -29.22 8.04
N ASP A 137 -13.91 -30.29 8.82
CA ASP A 137 -14.91 -30.54 9.87
C ASP A 137 -15.16 -29.23 10.66
N PRO A 138 -16.37 -28.64 10.55
CA PRO A 138 -16.68 -27.36 11.17
C PRO A 138 -16.43 -27.39 12.68
N GLU A 139 -16.61 -28.55 13.31
CA GLU A 139 -16.38 -28.76 14.73
C GLU A 139 -14.88 -28.72 15.07
N ALA A 140 -14.03 -29.40 14.29
CA ALA A 140 -12.59 -29.34 14.46
C ALA A 140 -12.01 -27.93 14.19
N ALA A 141 -12.60 -27.16 13.26
CA ALA A 141 -12.24 -25.76 13.03
C ALA A 141 -12.61 -24.89 14.24
N ARG A 142 -13.84 -25.04 14.77
CA ARG A 142 -14.30 -24.33 15.97
C ARG A 142 -13.40 -24.61 17.18
N ARG A 143 -13.11 -25.88 17.49
CA ARG A 143 -12.21 -26.27 18.60
C ARG A 143 -10.79 -25.73 18.46
N ARG A 144 -10.28 -25.57 17.24
CA ARG A 144 -8.97 -24.94 17.00
C ARG A 144 -9.02 -23.44 17.24
N ALA A 145 -10.11 -22.78 16.85
CA ALA A 145 -10.33 -21.36 17.10
C ALA A 145 -10.46 -21.08 18.61
N GLU A 146 -11.22 -21.90 19.34
CA GLU A 146 -11.37 -21.82 20.81
C GLU A 146 -10.01 -21.97 21.52
N ARG A 147 -9.26 -23.05 21.24
CA ARG A 147 -7.92 -23.24 21.84
C ARG A 147 -6.91 -22.16 21.49
N ARG A 148 -7.06 -21.49 20.34
CA ARG A 148 -6.26 -20.32 20.01
C ARG A 148 -6.71 -19.12 20.85
N ALA A 149 -8.01 -18.90 20.96
CA ALA A 149 -8.55 -17.82 21.76
C ALA A 149 -8.17 -17.94 23.25
N ASP A 150 -8.14 -19.15 23.81
CA ASP A 150 -7.69 -19.40 25.18
C ASP A 150 -6.22 -19.02 25.39
N ARG A 151 -5.34 -19.40 24.44
CA ARG A 151 -3.92 -19.04 24.50
C ARG A 151 -3.71 -17.54 24.40
N ILE A 152 -4.41 -16.87 23.49
CA ILE A 152 -4.36 -15.41 23.38
C ILE A 152 -4.87 -14.78 24.67
N THR A 153 -5.96 -15.28 25.26
CA THR A 153 -6.52 -14.77 26.53
C THR A 153 -5.52 -14.90 27.69
N ALA A 154 -4.81 -16.02 27.78
CA ALA A 154 -3.76 -16.20 28.78
C ALA A 154 -2.59 -15.21 28.57
N GLY A 155 -2.13 -15.05 27.33
CA GLY A 155 -1.07 -14.08 26.99
C GLY A 155 -1.49 -12.63 27.25
N ALA A 156 -2.71 -12.26 26.85
CA ALA A 156 -3.33 -10.97 27.11
C ALA A 156 -3.35 -10.64 28.61
N THR A 157 -3.82 -11.59 29.43
CA THR A 157 -3.85 -11.42 30.90
C THR A 157 -2.45 -11.20 31.50
N GLU A 158 -1.44 -11.93 31.02
CA GLU A 158 -0.05 -11.70 31.45
C GLU A 158 0.46 -10.31 31.00
N LEU A 159 0.13 -9.90 29.77
CA LEU A 159 0.50 -8.60 29.24
C LEU A 159 -0.13 -7.45 30.04
N GLU A 160 -1.40 -7.58 30.44
CA GLU A 160 -2.09 -6.61 31.31
C GLU A 160 -1.34 -6.39 32.63
N GLN A 161 -0.88 -7.48 33.25
CA GLN A 161 -0.13 -7.44 34.50
C GLN A 161 1.23 -6.76 34.30
N ARG A 162 1.95 -7.11 33.24
CA ARG A 162 3.25 -6.48 32.90
C ARG A 162 3.10 -4.98 32.64
N LEU A 163 2.07 -4.55 31.91
CA LEU A 163 1.78 -3.13 31.68
C LEU A 163 1.44 -2.41 33.00
N THR A 164 0.67 -3.05 33.88
CA THR A 164 0.35 -2.49 35.20
C THR A 164 1.58 -2.34 36.07
N ASP A 165 2.47 -3.34 36.06
CA ASP A 165 3.71 -3.31 36.84
C ASP A 165 4.69 -2.26 36.31
N LEU A 166 4.78 -2.10 34.99
CA LEU A 166 5.54 -1.02 34.36
C LEU A 166 5.06 0.36 34.84
N LEU A 167 3.74 0.59 34.83
CA LEU A 167 3.17 1.87 35.28
C LEU A 167 3.37 2.09 36.78
N ARG A 168 3.26 1.02 37.60
CA ARG A 168 3.52 1.09 39.05
C ARG A 168 4.98 1.39 39.36
N GLY A 169 5.91 0.83 38.58
CA GLY A 169 7.35 1.08 38.70
C GLY A 169 7.80 2.44 38.18
N GLY A 170 6.96 3.11 37.39
CA GLY A 170 7.23 4.40 36.79
C GLY A 170 8.01 4.30 35.47
N LEU A 171 7.61 5.12 34.49
CA LEU A 171 8.15 5.05 33.12
C LEU A 171 9.62 5.46 33.02
N ALA A 172 10.14 6.26 33.94
CA ALA A 172 11.53 6.71 33.91
C ALA A 172 12.55 5.56 33.99
N ALA A 173 12.19 4.45 34.65
CA ALA A 173 13.04 3.27 34.73
C ALA A 173 13.02 2.41 33.46
N ALA A 174 12.09 2.66 32.53
CA ALA A 174 11.95 1.86 31.30
C ALA A 174 13.16 1.99 30.36
N GLU A 175 13.87 3.13 30.40
CA GLU A 175 15.12 3.32 29.65
C GLU A 175 16.23 2.38 30.15
N GLN A 176 16.24 2.06 31.44
CA GLN A 176 17.25 1.20 32.07
C GLN A 176 16.95 -0.30 31.91
N ALA A 177 15.68 -0.66 31.69
CA ALA A 177 15.23 -2.05 31.56
C ALA A 177 15.78 -2.77 30.31
N GLY A 178 16.25 -2.02 29.31
CA GLY A 178 16.85 -2.55 28.09
C GLY A 178 15.88 -3.25 27.13
N TYR A 179 16.32 -3.50 25.91
CA TYR A 179 15.48 -4.10 24.84
C TYR A 179 15.09 -5.57 25.13
N GLY A 180 15.87 -6.29 25.94
CA GLY A 180 15.67 -7.72 26.21
C GLY A 180 14.33 -8.05 26.87
N LEU A 181 13.89 -7.24 27.84
CA LEU A 181 12.61 -7.44 28.54
C LEU A 181 11.41 -7.32 27.59
N TRP A 182 11.47 -6.36 26.67
CA TRP A 182 10.45 -6.14 25.65
C TRP A 182 10.41 -7.29 24.65
N GLU A 183 11.57 -7.77 24.19
CA GLU A 183 11.61 -8.93 23.29
C GLU A 183 11.14 -10.22 23.96
N GLU A 184 11.45 -10.45 25.24
CA GLU A 184 10.90 -11.58 26.00
C GLU A 184 9.37 -11.50 26.06
N THR A 185 8.83 -10.32 26.37
CA THR A 185 7.37 -10.10 26.43
C THR A 185 6.74 -10.32 25.05
N ALA A 186 7.36 -9.84 23.98
CA ALA A 186 6.90 -10.03 22.62
C ALA A 186 6.95 -11.51 22.19
N ALA A 187 7.99 -12.26 22.59
CA ALA A 187 8.11 -13.68 22.33
C ALA A 187 6.95 -14.47 22.99
N ARG A 188 6.61 -14.13 24.24
CA ARG A 188 5.44 -14.72 24.91
C ARG A 188 4.12 -14.45 24.18
N MET A 189 3.95 -13.27 23.58
CA MET A 189 2.77 -12.97 22.75
C MET A 189 2.75 -13.81 21.46
N VAL A 190 3.90 -14.10 20.86
CA VAL A 190 3.99 -15.02 19.72
C VAL A 190 3.59 -16.44 20.14
N ASP A 191 4.07 -16.92 21.29
CA ASP A 191 3.73 -18.23 21.85
C ASP A 191 2.23 -18.34 22.20
N ALA A 192 1.65 -17.24 22.68
CA ALA A 192 0.22 -17.08 22.92
C ALA A 192 -0.62 -17.01 21.62
N GLN A 193 0.01 -17.02 20.44
CA GLN A 193 -0.62 -16.85 19.13
C GLN A 193 -1.26 -15.47 18.90
N ALA A 194 -0.68 -14.43 19.50
CA ALA A 194 -1.09 -13.02 19.39
C ALA A 194 0.00 -12.17 18.70
N PRO A 195 0.32 -12.40 17.42
CA PRO A 195 1.42 -11.72 16.75
C PRO A 195 1.22 -10.19 16.64
N GLY A 196 -0.02 -9.70 16.63
CA GLY A 196 -0.31 -8.26 16.67
C GLY A 196 0.06 -7.62 18.01
N LEU A 197 -0.25 -8.28 19.13
CA LEU A 197 0.22 -7.84 20.46
C LEU A 197 1.74 -7.89 20.54
N ALA A 198 2.37 -8.93 19.99
CA ALA A 198 3.83 -9.04 19.94
C ALA A 198 4.48 -7.87 19.18
N ALA A 199 3.91 -7.47 18.04
CA ALA A 199 4.41 -6.32 17.28
C ALA A 199 4.33 -5.02 18.09
N ARG A 200 3.19 -4.77 18.74
CA ARG A 200 2.98 -3.59 19.58
C ARG A 200 3.93 -3.54 20.78
N VAL A 201 4.20 -4.67 21.43
CA VAL A 201 5.20 -4.76 22.51
C VAL A 201 6.61 -4.39 22.01
N ARG A 202 7.00 -4.83 20.80
CA ARG A 202 8.30 -4.44 20.23
C ARG A 202 8.37 -2.95 19.92
N GLU A 203 7.27 -2.37 19.43
CA GLU A 203 7.16 -0.92 19.22
C GLU A 203 7.32 -0.15 20.52
N LEU A 204 6.73 -0.60 21.64
CA LEU A 204 6.97 -0.01 22.96
C LEU A 204 8.46 -0.03 23.34
N GLY A 205 9.15 -1.15 23.08
CA GLY A 205 10.58 -1.29 23.37
C GLY A 205 11.49 -0.35 22.59
N ALA A 206 11.01 0.24 21.49
CA ALA A 206 11.75 1.21 20.67
C ALA A 206 11.57 2.67 21.14
N ILE A 207 10.65 2.94 22.06
CA ILE A 207 10.33 4.31 22.52
C ILE A 207 11.32 4.83 23.56
N PRO A 208 11.73 4.08 24.61
CA PRO A 208 12.67 4.58 25.60
C PRO A 208 13.97 5.10 24.95
N GLY A 209 14.42 6.28 25.37
CA GLY A 209 15.64 6.89 24.80
C GLY A 209 15.47 7.48 23.38
N SER A 210 14.26 7.51 22.80
CA SER A 210 14.00 8.07 21.46
C SER A 210 14.02 9.61 21.37
N GLY A 211 14.63 10.28 22.35
CA GLY A 211 14.70 11.74 22.44
C GLY A 211 13.57 12.39 23.27
N PRO A 212 13.43 13.73 23.22
CA PRO A 212 12.52 14.47 24.10
C PRO A 212 11.07 13.96 24.02
N GLY A 213 10.38 13.94 25.17
CA GLY A 213 8.98 13.53 25.26
C GLY A 213 8.71 12.03 25.15
N TRP A 214 9.75 11.17 25.13
CA TRP A 214 9.57 9.72 25.05
C TRP A 214 8.71 9.12 26.18
N PRO A 215 8.71 9.61 27.44
CA PRO A 215 7.87 9.01 28.48
C PRO A 215 6.38 9.20 28.20
N VAL A 216 5.99 10.34 27.63
CA VAL A 216 4.61 10.61 27.24
C VAL A 216 4.19 9.69 26.09
N ARG A 217 5.03 9.59 25.04
CA ARG A 217 4.78 8.65 23.94
C ARG A 217 4.66 7.20 24.41
N LEU A 218 5.53 6.78 25.34
CA LEU A 218 5.48 5.43 25.90
C LEU A 218 4.15 5.21 26.64
N LEU A 219 3.70 6.19 27.43
CA LEU A 219 2.42 6.11 28.12
C LEU A 219 1.24 5.99 27.14
N GLU A 220 1.21 6.80 26.09
CA GLU A 220 0.16 6.78 25.06
C GLU A 220 0.09 5.40 24.37
N GLU A 221 1.24 4.88 23.96
CA GLU A 221 1.31 3.59 23.27
C GLU A 221 1.00 2.42 24.22
N CYS A 222 1.40 2.51 25.50
CA CYS A 222 0.98 1.57 26.55
C CYS A 222 -0.54 1.61 26.77
N ALA A 223 -1.16 2.79 26.77
CA ALA A 223 -2.60 2.94 26.93
C ALA A 223 -3.36 2.33 25.75
N LEU A 224 -2.89 2.53 24.52
CA LEU A 224 -3.45 1.89 23.33
C LEU A 224 -3.29 0.36 23.37
N LEU A 225 -2.13 -0.15 23.79
CA LEU A 225 -1.93 -1.59 23.94
C LEU A 225 -2.84 -2.18 25.03
N HIS A 226 -2.95 -1.51 26.18
CA HIS A 226 -3.88 -1.91 27.23
C HIS A 226 -5.32 -1.89 26.73
N LEU A 227 -5.74 -0.89 25.96
CA LEU A 227 -7.07 -0.84 25.37
C LEU A 227 -7.32 -2.05 24.45
N LEU A 228 -6.34 -2.45 23.64
CA LEU A 228 -6.45 -3.62 22.76
C LEU A 228 -6.58 -4.91 23.56
N ASP A 229 -5.79 -5.03 24.62
CA ASP A 229 -5.81 -6.14 25.54
C ASP A 229 -7.19 -6.28 26.23
N ARG A 230 -7.71 -5.18 26.78
CA ARG A 230 -9.08 -5.12 27.33
C ARG A 230 -10.14 -5.47 26.30
N GLY A 231 -9.97 -4.98 25.06
CA GLY A 231 -10.85 -5.29 23.95
C GLY A 231 -10.89 -6.79 23.66
N TRP A 232 -9.74 -7.47 23.69
CA TRP A 232 -9.67 -8.92 23.52
C TRP A 232 -10.33 -9.68 24.67
N LEU A 233 -10.02 -9.32 25.91
CA LEU A 233 -10.54 -9.98 27.11
C LEU A 233 -12.07 -9.81 27.24
N ARG A 234 -12.63 -8.73 26.69
CA ARG A 234 -14.08 -8.44 26.71
C ARG A 234 -14.75 -8.59 25.34
N ARG A 235 -14.11 -9.27 24.39
CA ARG A 235 -14.56 -9.36 22.98
C ARG A 235 -16.01 -9.83 22.81
N GLU A 236 -16.51 -10.65 23.73
CA GLU A 236 -17.87 -11.22 23.68
C GLU A 236 -18.96 -10.20 24.04
N GLN A 237 -18.57 -9.06 24.60
CA GLN A 237 -19.46 -7.94 24.96
C GLN A 237 -19.37 -6.79 23.95
N LEU A 238 -18.47 -6.88 22.97
CA LEU A 238 -18.28 -5.83 21.97
C LEU A 238 -19.28 -6.00 20.82
N PRO A 239 -19.70 -4.90 20.16
CA PRO A 239 -20.39 -4.99 18.88
C PRO A 239 -19.57 -5.80 17.87
N ASP A 240 -20.22 -6.56 17.00
CA ASP A 240 -19.56 -7.51 16.07
C ASP A 240 -18.46 -6.87 15.24
N GLY A 241 -18.69 -5.65 14.75
CA GLY A 241 -17.71 -4.89 13.98
C GLY A 241 -16.45 -4.56 14.78
N LEU A 242 -16.58 -4.11 16.03
CA LEU A 242 -15.43 -3.82 16.90
C LEU A 242 -14.74 -5.11 17.37
N ALA A 243 -15.50 -6.18 17.63
CA ALA A 243 -14.94 -7.49 17.94
C ALA A 243 -14.08 -8.03 16.78
N ALA A 244 -14.52 -7.84 15.53
CA ALA A 244 -13.74 -8.18 14.35
C ALA A 244 -12.48 -7.31 14.22
N THR A 245 -12.57 -6.00 14.47
CA THR A 245 -11.41 -5.10 14.52
C THR A 245 -10.39 -5.57 15.56
N VAL A 246 -10.82 -5.90 16.79
CA VAL A 246 -9.94 -6.44 17.85
C VAL A 246 -9.24 -7.73 17.41
N ARG A 247 -9.98 -8.68 16.81
CA ARG A 247 -9.40 -9.93 16.29
C ARG A 247 -8.30 -9.65 15.26
N SER A 248 -8.55 -8.72 14.34
CA SER A 248 -7.57 -8.31 13.32
C SER A 248 -6.33 -7.69 13.96
N ARG A 249 -6.51 -6.76 14.90
CA ARG A 249 -5.43 -6.03 15.60
C ARG A 249 -4.57 -6.93 16.48
N VAL A 250 -5.14 -7.97 17.08
CA VAL A 250 -4.41 -9.03 17.82
C VAL A 250 -3.60 -9.93 16.86
N GLY A 251 -3.90 -9.90 15.57
CA GLY A 251 -3.18 -10.62 14.51
C GLY A 251 -3.82 -11.95 14.12
N LEU A 252 -5.12 -12.12 14.35
CA LEU A 252 -5.85 -13.26 13.80
C LEU A 252 -6.09 -13.06 12.30
N PRO A 253 -5.85 -14.09 11.47
CA PRO A 253 -6.16 -14.01 10.05
C PRO A 253 -7.68 -13.93 9.86
N GLY A 254 -8.12 -13.06 8.96
CA GLY A 254 -9.50 -12.99 8.47
C GLY A 254 -9.59 -13.35 7.00
N SER A 255 -10.79 -13.69 6.54
CA SER A 255 -11.13 -13.79 5.12
C SER A 255 -11.92 -12.55 4.69
N PRO A 256 -11.81 -12.11 3.43
CA PRO A 256 -12.70 -11.10 2.86
C PRO A 256 -14.08 -11.74 2.62
N ASP A 257 -14.99 -11.64 3.59
CA ASP A 257 -16.33 -12.22 3.55
C ASP A 257 -17.43 -11.21 3.20
N GLY A 258 -17.07 -9.94 3.02
CA GLY A 258 -17.98 -8.92 2.51
C GLY A 258 -18.40 -9.20 1.06
N PRO A 259 -19.64 -8.83 0.67
CA PRO A 259 -20.10 -9.01 -0.69
C PRO A 259 -19.17 -8.26 -1.67
N PRO A 260 -18.77 -8.89 -2.79
CA PRO A 260 -17.92 -8.25 -3.78
C PRO A 260 -18.64 -7.02 -4.34
N VAL A 261 -17.97 -5.88 -4.31
CA VAL A 261 -18.44 -4.64 -4.93
C VAL A 261 -17.68 -4.47 -6.23
N ARG A 262 -18.39 -4.60 -7.35
CA ARG A 262 -17.89 -4.19 -8.66
C ARG A 262 -17.98 -2.67 -8.75
N ASP A 263 -16.86 -2.04 -9.11
CA ASP A 263 -16.77 -0.60 -9.31
C ASP A 263 -15.62 -0.31 -10.30
N ARG A 264 -15.54 0.93 -10.77
CA ARG A 264 -14.38 1.49 -11.44
C ARG A 264 -13.44 2.10 -10.41
N TRP A 265 -12.35 1.41 -10.12
CA TRP A 265 -11.39 1.75 -9.09
C TRP A 265 -10.22 2.56 -9.65
N LEU A 266 -9.97 3.74 -9.10
CA LEU A 266 -8.77 4.55 -9.32
C LEU A 266 -7.68 4.16 -8.31
N ALA A 267 -6.49 3.81 -8.80
CA ALA A 267 -5.31 3.66 -7.96
C ALA A 267 -4.78 5.03 -7.50
N LEU A 268 -5.02 5.34 -6.22
CA LEU A 268 -4.67 6.63 -5.62
C LEU A 268 -3.22 6.68 -5.17
N ALA A 269 -2.69 5.62 -4.58
CA ALA A 269 -1.31 5.59 -4.09
C ALA A 269 -0.79 4.15 -4.02
N GLN A 270 0.51 3.96 -4.21
CA GLN A 270 1.18 2.69 -4.03
C GLN A 270 2.55 2.90 -3.37
N TYR A 271 2.77 2.31 -2.21
CA TYR A 271 4.06 2.39 -1.53
C TYR A 271 4.37 1.14 -0.70
N ASP A 272 5.66 0.88 -0.52
CA ASP A 272 6.16 -0.30 0.17
C ASP A 272 6.67 0.09 1.56
N THR A 273 6.29 -0.70 2.56
CA THR A 273 6.84 -0.69 3.91
C THR A 273 7.56 -2.01 4.13
N SER A 274 8.81 -1.99 4.59
CA SER A 274 9.60 -3.20 4.81
C SER A 274 10.04 -3.34 6.27
N ASP A 275 10.04 -4.58 6.75
CA ASP A 275 10.74 -5.00 7.96
C ASP A 275 11.81 -6.05 7.62
N SER A 276 12.45 -6.64 8.64
CA SER A 276 13.52 -7.63 8.45
C SER A 276 13.08 -8.95 7.78
N ARG A 277 11.77 -9.24 7.74
CA ARG A 277 11.19 -10.52 7.28
C ARG A 277 10.27 -10.35 6.07
N LEU A 278 9.63 -9.20 5.93
CA LEU A 278 8.53 -8.97 4.99
C LEU A 278 8.57 -7.58 4.38
N THR A 279 8.24 -7.49 3.09
CA THR A 279 7.89 -6.24 2.41
C THR A 279 6.39 -6.23 2.19
N THR A 280 5.70 -5.22 2.69
CA THR A 280 4.27 -5.02 2.51
C THR A 280 4.05 -3.84 1.58
N ARG A 281 3.34 -4.07 0.48
CA ARG A 281 2.85 -3.02 -0.41
C ARG A 281 1.45 -2.62 -0.02
N ARG A 282 1.24 -1.32 0.10
CA ARG A 282 -0.04 -0.68 0.39
C ARG A 282 -0.51 0.02 -0.87
N ILE A 283 -1.71 -0.32 -1.33
CA ILE A 283 -2.33 0.31 -2.50
C ILE A 283 -3.68 0.88 -2.08
N TRP A 284 -3.84 2.20 -2.20
CA TRP A 284 -5.10 2.88 -1.98
C TRP A 284 -5.89 2.94 -3.28
N LEU A 285 -7.15 2.54 -3.23
CA LEU A 285 -8.11 2.61 -4.34
C LEU A 285 -9.29 3.52 -3.98
N HIS A 286 -9.88 4.17 -4.97
CA HIS A 286 -11.15 4.87 -4.84
C HIS A 286 -12.15 4.43 -5.91
N GLY A 287 -13.32 3.99 -5.48
CA GLY A 287 -14.42 3.57 -6.35
C GLY A 287 -15.20 4.77 -6.85
N ALA A 288 -15.31 4.94 -8.17
CA ALA A 288 -15.97 6.07 -8.80
C ALA A 288 -17.48 6.10 -8.51
N GLU A 289 -18.11 4.93 -8.49
CA GLU A 289 -19.57 4.79 -8.36
C GLU A 289 -19.98 4.64 -6.90
N SER A 290 -19.23 3.85 -6.13
CA SER A 290 -19.52 3.60 -4.71
C SER A 290 -19.02 4.73 -3.80
N GLY A 291 -18.10 5.57 -4.27
CA GLY A 291 -17.42 6.58 -3.45
C GLY A 291 -16.52 5.98 -2.36
N ARG A 292 -16.29 4.66 -2.37
CA ARG A 292 -15.55 3.96 -1.32
C ARG A 292 -14.05 4.08 -1.53
N THR A 293 -13.32 4.23 -0.44
CA THR A 293 -11.86 4.12 -0.42
C THR A 293 -11.47 2.76 0.16
N ALA A 294 -10.61 2.02 -0.54
CA ALA A 294 -10.18 0.68 -0.16
C ALA A 294 -8.65 0.58 -0.11
N LEU A 295 -8.14 -0.22 0.81
CA LEU A 295 -6.73 -0.54 0.97
C LEU A 295 -6.47 -1.99 0.59
N LEU A 296 -5.69 -2.20 -0.46
CA LEU A 296 -5.15 -3.50 -0.79
C LEU A 296 -3.77 -3.67 -0.15
N LEU A 297 -3.54 -4.85 0.41
CA LEU A 297 -2.23 -5.25 0.95
C LEU A 297 -1.67 -6.40 0.12
N SER A 298 -0.42 -6.24 -0.32
CA SER A 298 0.33 -7.30 -0.99
C SER A 298 1.64 -7.54 -0.25
N TYR A 299 2.07 -8.80 -0.17
CA TYR A 299 3.18 -9.22 0.66
C TYR A 299 4.26 -9.89 -0.18
N GLY A 300 5.51 -9.52 0.08
CA GLY A 300 6.70 -10.12 -0.51
C GLY A 300 7.66 -10.55 0.59
N ALA A 301 8.32 -11.70 0.42
CA ALA A 301 9.36 -12.15 1.35
C ALA A 301 10.51 -11.13 1.42
N ALA A 302 11.30 -11.13 2.49
CA ALA A 302 12.41 -10.20 2.70
C ALA A 302 13.25 -9.95 1.42
N GLY A 303 13.31 -8.69 1.00
CA GLY A 303 14.05 -8.25 -0.19
C GLY A 303 13.40 -8.59 -1.54
N ARG A 304 12.17 -9.12 -1.57
CA ARG A 304 11.37 -9.33 -2.79
C ARG A 304 10.20 -8.37 -2.81
N ALA A 305 10.02 -7.70 -3.95
CA ALA A 305 8.86 -6.85 -4.19
C ALA A 305 7.57 -7.70 -4.17
N PRO A 306 6.48 -7.19 -3.56
CA PRO A 306 5.17 -7.81 -3.64
C PRO A 306 4.67 -7.92 -5.08
N GLU A 307 3.89 -8.97 -5.37
CA GLU A 307 3.45 -9.29 -6.74
C GLU A 307 2.45 -8.26 -7.27
N LEU A 308 1.50 -7.82 -6.44
CA LEU A 308 0.45 -6.90 -6.90
C LEU A 308 1.06 -5.53 -7.17
N SER A 309 0.80 -4.97 -8.36
CA SER A 309 1.21 -3.61 -8.70
C SER A 309 0.16 -2.89 -9.52
N LEU A 310 -0.35 -1.78 -9.00
CA LEU A 310 -1.35 -0.95 -9.66
C LEU A 310 -0.81 0.48 -9.74
N PRO A 311 -0.31 0.90 -10.92
CA PRO A 311 0.28 2.23 -11.08
C PRO A 311 -0.70 3.35 -10.70
N VAL A 312 -0.20 4.35 -9.98
CA VAL A 312 -0.99 5.51 -9.52
C VAL A 312 -1.54 6.30 -10.70
N GLY A 313 -2.79 6.75 -10.58
CA GLY A 313 -3.47 7.54 -11.63
C GLY A 313 -4.13 6.71 -12.72
N LEU A 314 -4.09 5.38 -12.63
CA LEU A 314 -4.81 4.48 -13.52
C LEU A 314 -6.11 4.02 -12.87
N ALA A 315 -7.16 3.84 -13.68
CA ALA A 315 -8.42 3.22 -13.27
C ALA A 315 -8.71 1.94 -14.05
N PHE A 316 -9.40 1.02 -13.39
CA PHE A 316 -9.82 -0.26 -13.94
C PHE A 316 -11.11 -0.73 -13.28
N GLU A 317 -11.87 -1.59 -13.96
CA GLU A 317 -13.05 -2.23 -13.38
C GLU A 317 -12.65 -3.50 -12.66
N ALA A 318 -13.08 -3.64 -11.41
CA ALA A 318 -12.83 -4.82 -10.60
C ALA A 318 -13.88 -5.02 -9.51
N GLU A 319 -13.96 -6.25 -9.04
CA GLU A 319 -14.59 -6.58 -7.76
C GLU A 319 -13.62 -6.38 -6.61
N VAL A 320 -14.11 -5.80 -5.52
CA VAL A 320 -13.37 -5.66 -4.26
C VAL A 320 -14.25 -6.12 -3.11
N SER A 321 -13.74 -7.03 -2.28
CA SER A 321 -14.43 -7.57 -1.10
C SER A 321 -13.78 -7.04 0.18
N ALA A 322 -14.60 -6.48 1.07
CA ALA A 322 -14.13 -5.95 2.34
C ALA A 322 -13.77 -7.07 3.33
N TYR A 323 -12.79 -6.81 4.18
CA TYR A 323 -12.57 -7.62 5.38
C TYR A 323 -13.56 -7.23 6.48
N PRO A 324 -13.94 -8.17 7.36
CA PRO A 324 -14.84 -7.88 8.46
C PRO A 324 -14.19 -6.95 9.49
N GLY A 325 -15.00 -6.05 10.04
CA GLY A 325 -14.60 -5.04 11.01
C GLY A 325 -15.29 -3.70 10.76
N ALA A 326 -15.67 -3.00 11.83
CA ALA A 326 -16.23 -1.66 11.71
C ALA A 326 -15.18 -0.71 11.15
N GLY A 327 -15.53 0.12 10.17
CA GLY A 327 -14.63 1.10 9.58
C GLY A 327 -13.38 0.53 8.88
N GLN A 328 -13.30 -0.80 8.66
CA GLN A 328 -12.12 -1.41 8.03
C GLN A 328 -12.04 -1.05 6.54
N LEU A 329 -10.93 -0.41 6.18
CA LEU A 329 -10.62 -0.01 4.81
C LEU A 329 -9.95 -1.14 4.02
N ARG A 330 -9.42 -2.15 4.73
CA ARG A 330 -8.74 -3.28 4.10
C ARG A 330 -9.72 -4.08 3.24
N ALA A 331 -9.30 -4.37 2.03
CA ALA A 331 -10.07 -5.17 1.09
C ALA A 331 -9.18 -6.15 0.33
N ALA A 332 -9.83 -7.13 -0.30
CA ALA A 332 -9.21 -8.05 -1.25
C ALA A 332 -9.67 -7.71 -2.66
N LEU A 333 -8.74 -7.76 -3.61
CA LEU A 333 -9.03 -7.62 -5.03
C LEU A 333 -9.57 -8.95 -5.55
N GLY A 334 -10.78 -8.92 -6.12
CA GLY A 334 -11.42 -10.03 -6.81
C GLY A 334 -11.10 -10.03 -8.31
N GLU A 335 -12.09 -10.38 -9.13
CA GLU A 335 -11.95 -10.38 -10.58
C GLU A 335 -11.72 -8.96 -11.12
N ARG A 336 -10.84 -8.84 -12.11
CA ARG A 336 -10.60 -7.62 -12.87
C ARG A 336 -11.15 -7.77 -14.27
N PHE A 337 -12.00 -6.83 -14.67
CA PHE A 337 -12.72 -6.86 -15.95
C PHE A 337 -12.03 -6.02 -17.02
N THR A 338 -11.23 -5.02 -16.64
CA THR A 338 -10.49 -4.19 -17.59
C THR A 338 -9.02 -4.04 -17.22
N ALA A 339 -8.20 -3.70 -18.22
CA ALA A 339 -6.82 -3.28 -18.01
C ALA A 339 -6.78 -1.89 -17.35
N PRO A 340 -5.72 -1.55 -16.58
CA PRO A 340 -5.59 -0.24 -15.97
C PRO A 340 -5.26 0.82 -17.03
N GLU A 341 -6.10 1.86 -17.09
CA GLU A 341 -5.97 2.95 -18.05
C GLU A 341 -5.93 4.32 -17.35
N PRO A 342 -5.18 5.30 -17.87
CA PRO A 342 -5.21 6.67 -17.40
C PRO A 342 -6.62 7.24 -17.33
N THR A 343 -6.90 8.00 -16.28
CA THR A 343 -8.23 8.59 -16.03
C THR A 343 -8.13 10.01 -15.52
N ALA A 344 -9.18 10.79 -15.78
CA ALA A 344 -9.39 12.11 -15.18
C ALA A 344 -10.17 12.04 -13.86
N LEU A 345 -10.60 10.86 -13.43
CA LEU A 345 -11.32 10.64 -12.17
C LEU A 345 -10.49 11.13 -10.99
N ARG A 346 -11.15 11.81 -10.05
CA ARG A 346 -10.57 12.28 -8.78
C ARG A 346 -11.58 12.05 -7.66
N PRO A 347 -11.16 11.62 -6.46
CA PRO A 347 -12.06 11.58 -5.32
C PRO A 347 -12.52 13.00 -4.97
N PRO A 348 -13.75 13.17 -4.43
CA PRO A 348 -14.18 14.45 -3.89
C PRO A 348 -13.25 14.89 -2.76
N GLY A 349 -12.86 16.16 -2.78
CA GLY A 349 -12.01 16.73 -1.75
C GLY A 349 -12.81 17.28 -0.56
N LEU A 350 -12.14 17.34 0.58
CA LEU A 350 -12.63 17.85 1.86
C LEU A 350 -11.75 19.02 2.32
N THR A 351 -12.28 19.82 3.23
CA THR A 351 -11.50 20.82 3.97
C THR A 351 -10.60 20.18 5.03
N SER A 352 -9.65 20.94 5.56
CA SER A 352 -8.77 20.49 6.66
C SER A 352 -9.56 20.09 7.91
N ALA A 353 -10.63 20.82 8.22
CA ALA A 353 -11.49 20.55 9.37
C ALA A 353 -12.31 19.25 9.20
N GLU A 354 -12.89 19.04 8.01
CA GLU A 354 -13.62 17.82 7.70
C GLU A 354 -12.70 16.60 7.70
N ALA A 355 -11.47 16.72 7.19
CA ALA A 355 -10.48 15.66 7.25
C ALA A 355 -10.18 15.23 8.71
N ALA A 356 -9.97 16.19 9.61
CA ALA A 356 -9.77 15.91 11.03
C ALA A 356 -11.03 15.29 11.67
N ALA A 357 -12.23 15.76 11.30
CA ALA A 357 -13.49 15.18 11.76
C ALA A 357 -13.67 13.74 11.28
N ARG A 358 -13.34 13.42 10.02
CA ARG A 358 -13.39 12.06 9.46
C ARG A 358 -12.45 11.11 10.19
N TYR A 359 -11.25 11.57 10.52
CA TYR A 359 -10.34 10.78 11.36
C TYR A 359 -10.94 10.52 12.75
N GLY A 360 -11.51 11.56 13.39
CA GLY A 360 -12.19 11.42 14.69
C GLY A 360 -13.41 10.50 14.67
N GLU A 361 -14.18 10.48 13.57
CA GLU A 361 -15.28 9.54 13.35
C GLU A 361 -14.76 8.10 13.23
N ALA A 362 -13.72 7.89 12.43
CA ALA A 362 -13.13 6.57 12.21
C ALA A 362 -12.55 5.94 13.50
N LEU A 363 -12.04 6.77 14.42
CA LEU A 363 -11.56 6.31 15.73
C LEU A 363 -12.66 5.69 16.61
N ARG A 364 -13.94 5.95 16.34
CA ARG A 364 -15.05 5.30 17.05
C ARG A 364 -15.19 3.83 16.69
N ASP A 365 -14.83 3.48 15.46
CA ASP A 365 -14.91 2.11 14.92
C ASP A 365 -13.59 1.33 15.12
N ASP A 366 -12.46 2.03 15.04
CA ASP A 366 -11.12 1.49 15.30
C ASP A 366 -10.27 2.48 16.12
N PRO A 367 -10.28 2.38 17.46
CA PRO A 367 -9.52 3.27 18.34
C PRO A 367 -7.99 3.22 18.16
N TRP A 368 -7.47 2.21 17.47
CA TRP A 368 -6.04 2.03 17.22
C TRP A 368 -5.63 2.53 15.83
N LEU A 369 -6.49 3.27 15.15
CA LEU A 369 -6.21 3.79 13.82
C LEU A 369 -5.20 4.95 13.88
N ASP A 370 -4.05 4.75 13.23
CA ASP A 370 -3.01 5.79 13.18
C ASP A 370 -3.41 6.95 12.27
N ALA A 371 -4.09 6.65 11.17
CA ALA A 371 -4.54 7.62 10.18
C ALA A 371 -5.70 7.08 9.33
N TYR A 372 -6.48 8.00 8.76
CA TYR A 372 -7.60 7.73 7.86
C TYR A 372 -7.37 8.37 6.48
N PRO A 373 -7.67 7.68 5.36
CA PRO A 373 -7.45 8.20 4.03
C PRO A 373 -8.46 9.30 3.70
N VAL A 374 -7.97 10.45 3.27
CA VAL A 374 -8.81 11.58 2.85
C VAL A 374 -8.18 12.29 1.65
N THR A 375 -9.03 12.96 0.88
CA THR A 375 -8.59 13.88 -0.18
C THR A 375 -8.87 15.29 0.31
N LEU A 376 -7.84 16.13 0.41
CA LEU A 376 -7.97 17.54 0.70
C LEU A 376 -8.15 18.31 -0.61
N ALA A 377 -9.16 19.16 -0.69
CA ALA A 377 -9.33 20.11 -1.79
C ALA A 377 -8.61 21.42 -1.46
N ARG A 378 -8.06 22.07 -2.50
CA ARG A 378 -7.59 23.45 -2.44
C ARG A 378 -6.67 23.74 -1.24
N VAL A 379 -5.64 22.93 -1.06
CA VAL A 379 -4.63 23.15 -0.01
C VAL A 379 -3.30 23.65 -0.57
N LEU A 380 -2.59 24.47 0.19
CA LEU A 380 -1.26 24.96 -0.14
C LEU A 380 -0.21 24.35 0.81
N PRO A 381 0.86 23.72 0.28
CA PRO A 381 2.01 23.36 1.09
C PRO A 381 2.78 24.62 1.47
N ILE A 382 2.78 24.97 2.76
CA ILE A 382 3.47 26.14 3.29
C ILE A 382 4.50 25.76 4.37
N PRO A 383 5.63 26.48 4.47
CA PRO A 383 6.56 26.30 5.58
C PRO A 383 5.96 26.81 6.90
N ASP A 384 6.28 26.14 7.99
CA ASP A 384 5.92 26.51 9.36
C ASP A 384 7.14 26.33 10.28
N GLY A 385 7.94 27.40 10.42
CA GLY A 385 9.26 27.32 11.04
C GLY A 385 10.14 26.27 10.34
N ASP A 386 10.60 25.27 11.08
CA ASP A 386 11.38 24.13 10.56
C ASP A 386 10.49 22.96 10.08
N SER A 387 9.17 23.17 10.02
CA SER A 387 8.16 22.20 9.60
C SER A 387 7.45 22.64 8.32
N TRP A 388 6.49 21.84 7.89
CA TRP A 388 5.61 22.10 6.76
C TRP A 388 4.18 21.75 7.12
N GLN A 389 3.23 22.47 6.54
CA GLN A 389 1.79 22.25 6.72
C GLN A 389 1.06 22.31 5.37
N LEU A 390 -0.14 21.74 5.33
CA LEU A 390 -1.11 21.95 4.26
C LEU A 390 -2.16 22.93 4.77
N ALA A 391 -2.07 24.18 4.33
CA ALA A 391 -3.04 25.22 4.66
C ALA A 391 -4.24 25.14 3.72
N ASP A 392 -5.44 25.23 4.29
CA ASP A 392 -6.67 25.37 3.53
C ASP A 392 -6.67 26.73 2.82
N ALA A 393 -6.94 26.77 1.51
CA ALA A 393 -6.96 28.04 0.77
C ALA A 393 -8.13 28.94 1.19
N ASP A 394 -9.20 28.33 1.73
CA ASP A 394 -10.48 28.99 1.97
C ASP A 394 -10.75 29.16 3.49
N SER A 395 -9.80 28.82 4.37
CA SER A 395 -9.87 29.06 5.82
C SER A 395 -8.50 29.22 6.49
N ASP A 396 -8.49 29.69 7.74
CA ASP A 396 -7.25 29.86 8.54
C ASP A 396 -6.74 28.53 9.17
N LEU A 397 -7.23 27.39 8.70
CA LEU A 397 -6.85 26.08 9.23
C LEU A 397 -5.77 25.41 8.38
N ALA A 398 -4.88 24.68 9.03
CA ALA A 398 -3.84 23.91 8.38
C ALA A 398 -3.59 22.57 9.09
N LEU A 399 -3.19 21.56 8.32
CA LEU A 399 -2.78 20.26 8.85
C LEU A 399 -1.25 20.14 8.78
N PRO A 400 -0.55 19.80 9.88
CA PRO A 400 0.90 19.61 9.86
C PRO A 400 1.28 18.40 9.00
N ILE A 401 2.34 18.52 8.20
CA ILE A 401 2.89 17.40 7.43
C ILE A 401 3.74 16.52 8.35
N THR A 402 3.50 15.20 8.31
CA THR A 402 4.19 14.26 9.20
C THR A 402 5.72 14.31 9.01
N PRO A 403 6.52 14.10 10.08
CA PRO A 403 7.98 14.05 9.97
C PRO A 403 8.50 13.06 8.92
N ALA A 404 7.85 11.90 8.80
CA ALA A 404 8.20 10.89 7.81
C ALA A 404 7.98 11.39 6.37
N ALA A 405 6.90 12.11 6.10
CA ALA A 405 6.66 12.73 4.80
C ALA A 405 7.67 13.85 4.50
N ARG A 406 8.04 14.66 5.50
CA ARG A 406 9.05 15.72 5.34
C ARG A 406 10.43 15.20 4.95
N SER A 407 10.80 14.01 5.43
CA SER A 407 12.08 13.38 5.05
C SER A 407 12.11 12.79 3.64
N ARG A 408 10.97 12.73 2.93
CA ARG A 408 10.87 12.13 1.60
C ARG A 408 10.94 13.20 0.51
N PRO A 409 11.45 12.85 -0.69
CA PRO A 409 11.45 13.75 -1.85
C PRO A 409 10.05 14.23 -2.28
N GLY A 410 9.00 13.51 -1.90
CA GLY A 410 7.61 13.82 -2.20
C GLY A 410 7.17 15.22 -1.79
N LEU A 411 7.68 15.73 -0.66
CA LEU A 411 7.35 17.09 -0.23
C LEU A 411 7.78 18.14 -1.26
N TRP A 412 9.02 18.07 -1.73
CA TRP A 412 9.53 19.03 -2.72
C TRP A 412 8.78 18.93 -4.04
N ARG A 413 8.33 17.73 -4.38
CA ARG A 413 7.49 17.51 -5.54
C ARG A 413 6.11 18.16 -5.39
N LEU A 414 5.49 18.02 -4.22
CA LEU A 414 4.23 18.65 -3.90
C LEU A 414 4.35 20.19 -3.97
N VAL A 415 5.42 20.75 -3.41
CA VAL A 415 5.71 22.19 -3.46
C VAL A 415 5.90 22.66 -4.90
N ALA A 416 6.68 21.91 -5.71
CA ALA A 416 6.89 22.23 -7.12
C ALA A 416 5.60 22.13 -7.95
N LEU A 417 4.73 21.15 -7.67
CA LEU A 417 3.44 21.00 -8.33
C LEU A 417 2.49 22.15 -7.96
N SER A 418 2.46 22.55 -6.69
CA SER A 418 1.65 23.67 -6.23
C SER A 418 2.10 24.99 -6.84
N GLY A 419 3.41 25.25 -6.91
CA GLY A 419 3.94 26.51 -7.43
C GLY A 419 3.42 27.75 -6.67
N GLY A 420 2.92 27.57 -5.45
CA GLY A 420 2.26 28.63 -4.66
C GLY A 420 0.74 28.75 -4.91
N THR A 421 0.14 27.85 -5.69
CA THR A 421 -1.30 27.79 -5.92
C THR A 421 -1.94 26.58 -5.21
N PRO A 422 -3.24 26.63 -4.89
CA PRO A 422 -3.94 25.51 -4.27
C PRO A 422 -3.85 24.23 -5.11
N VAL A 423 -3.75 23.09 -4.43
CA VAL A 423 -3.73 21.76 -5.06
C VAL A 423 -4.70 20.82 -4.36
N THR A 424 -5.14 19.77 -5.06
CA THR A 424 -5.86 18.66 -4.44
C THR A 424 -4.87 17.60 -4.01
N VAL A 425 -4.98 17.10 -2.78
CA VAL A 425 -4.02 16.14 -2.21
C VAL A 425 -4.73 14.97 -1.54
N PHE A 426 -4.49 13.76 -2.03
CA PHE A 426 -4.86 12.53 -1.34
C PHE A 426 -3.74 12.11 -0.39
N GLY A 427 -4.12 11.71 0.82
CA GLY A 427 -3.17 11.27 1.83
C GLY A 427 -3.83 10.64 3.04
N GLU A 428 -3.01 10.36 4.04
CA GLU A 428 -3.43 9.77 5.31
C GLU A 428 -3.43 10.84 6.40
N CYS A 429 -4.61 11.16 6.94
CA CYS A 429 -4.80 12.13 8.02
C CYS A 429 -4.85 11.40 9.37
N GLY A 430 -3.93 11.70 10.28
CA GLY A 430 -3.84 11.05 11.58
C GLY A 430 -3.43 11.99 12.70
N HIS A 431 -3.29 11.45 13.91
CA HIS A 431 -2.93 12.23 15.11
C HIS A 431 -1.56 12.91 15.02
N ARG A 432 -0.65 12.41 14.17
CA ARG A 432 0.68 13.02 13.92
C ARG A 432 0.69 14.03 12.78
N GLY A 433 -0.46 14.30 12.16
CA GLY A 433 -0.62 15.15 11.00
C GLY A 433 -0.98 14.38 9.73
N PHE A 434 -0.74 15.01 8.60
CA PHE A 434 -1.10 14.54 7.27
C PHE A 434 0.11 14.00 6.51
N THR A 435 -0.03 12.81 5.93
CA THR A 435 0.96 12.21 5.05
C THR A 435 0.46 12.32 3.60
N PRO A 436 0.94 13.29 2.81
CA PRO A 436 0.54 13.43 1.42
C PRO A 436 1.10 12.27 0.59
N LEU A 437 0.24 11.63 -0.20
CA LEU A 437 0.57 10.45 -1.00
C LEU A 437 0.45 10.71 -2.51
N THR A 438 -0.57 11.47 -2.91
CA THR A 438 -0.79 11.83 -4.32
C THR A 438 -1.37 13.24 -4.40
N ALA A 439 -0.97 14.01 -5.40
CA ALA A 439 -1.49 15.34 -5.63
C ALA A 439 -1.87 15.57 -7.07
N TRP A 440 -2.81 16.49 -7.27
CA TRP A 440 -3.22 16.98 -8.57
C TRP A 440 -3.13 18.51 -8.57
N ALA A 441 -2.58 19.07 -9.63
CA ALA A 441 -2.68 20.49 -9.89
C ALA A 441 -4.16 20.89 -10.05
N GLU A 442 -4.49 22.09 -9.59
CA GLU A 442 -5.76 22.73 -9.92
C GLU A 442 -5.71 23.12 -11.40
N GLY A 443 -6.69 22.67 -12.18
CA GLY A 443 -6.70 22.91 -13.63
C GLY A 443 -7.02 24.36 -13.92
N THR A 444 -6.13 25.08 -14.61
CA THR A 444 -6.53 26.20 -15.46
C THR A 444 -7.06 25.60 -16.77
N GLU A 445 -8.26 25.98 -17.19
CA GLU A 445 -8.98 25.39 -18.34
C GLU A 445 -8.24 25.41 -19.69
N GLU A 446 -7.03 25.97 -19.80
CA GLU A 446 -6.40 26.24 -21.10
C GLU A 446 -5.03 25.62 -21.38
N THR A 447 -4.44 24.78 -20.51
CA THR A 447 -3.14 24.17 -20.88
C THR A 447 -2.95 22.71 -20.48
N SER A 448 -2.91 21.87 -21.53
CA SER A 448 -2.14 20.62 -21.62
C SER A 448 -2.61 19.44 -20.75
N VAL A 449 -2.55 18.25 -21.35
CA VAL A 449 -2.79 16.91 -20.77
C VAL A 449 -2.08 16.69 -19.41
N ALA A 450 -1.09 17.53 -19.06
CA ALA A 450 -0.39 17.54 -17.77
C ALA A 450 -1.23 18.06 -16.58
N ALA A 451 -2.18 18.98 -16.76
CA ALA A 451 -3.01 19.53 -15.66
C ALA A 451 -3.99 18.48 -15.06
N GLY A 452 -4.14 17.35 -15.76
CA GLY A 452 -5.00 16.23 -15.38
C GLY A 452 -4.34 15.18 -14.48
N GLN A 453 -3.01 15.08 -14.50
CA GLN A 453 -2.31 13.86 -14.06
C GLN A 453 -2.04 13.81 -12.56
N ALA A 454 -2.32 12.64 -11.98
CA ALA A 454 -1.96 12.33 -10.59
C ALA A 454 -0.43 12.29 -10.46
N ALA A 455 0.12 13.11 -9.57
CA ALA A 455 1.53 13.07 -9.18
C ALA A 455 1.68 12.24 -7.90
N ALA A 456 2.35 11.09 -8.00
CA ALA A 456 2.70 10.27 -6.85
C ALA A 456 3.80 10.95 -6.01
N LEU A 457 3.61 10.96 -4.69
CA LEU A 457 4.51 11.61 -3.73
C LEU A 457 5.31 10.60 -2.87
N CYS A 458 4.99 9.31 -2.98
CA CYS A 458 5.57 8.23 -2.18
C CYS A 458 6.85 7.61 -2.76
#